data_AF-A0AAW0DDF9-F1
#
_entry.id   AF-A0AAW0DDF9-F1
#
_cell.length_a   1.000
_cell.length_b   1.000
_cell.length_c   1.000
_cell.angle_alpha   90.00
_cell.angle_beta   90.00
_cell.angle_gamma   90.00
#
_symmetry.space_group_name_H-M   'P 1'
#
loop_
_entity.id
_entity.type
_entity.pdbx_description
1 polymer ?
#
loop_
_entity_poly.entity_id
_entity_poly.type
_entity_poly.pdbx_seq_one_letter_code
_entity_poly.pdbx_strand_id
1 'polypeptide(L)' 'MQPTLNPDSSPGRDVALFDRYAIHTRRIYQRGDIVALTSPENPERVLVKRIIALGGDRVKTLPPYKASYHPSSQLDLN' A
#
# COMPACT_ATOMS: atom_id res chain seq x y z
N MET A 1 -9.43 3.72 -2.72
CA MET A 1 -9.18 2.49 -3.50
C MET A 1 -10.19 2.37 -4.65
N GLN A 2 -10.50 3.48 -5.34
CA GLN A 2 -11.51 3.50 -6.39
C GLN A 2 -11.04 2.75 -7.65
N PRO A 3 -11.92 2.02 -8.35
CA PRO A 3 -13.34 1.83 -8.07
C PRO A 3 -13.65 0.69 -7.08
N THR A 4 -12.64 -0.02 -6.55
CA THR A 4 -12.82 -1.19 -5.68
C THR A 4 -13.54 -0.90 -4.36
N LEU A 5 -13.22 0.23 -3.71
CA LEU A 5 -13.91 0.69 -2.50
C LEU A 5 -14.36 2.13 -2.69
N ASN A 6 -15.63 2.39 -2.37
CA ASN A 6 -16.34 3.65 -2.40
C ASN A 6 -15.55 4.76 -1.65
N PRO A 7 -15.51 5.99 -2.18
CA PRO A 7 -14.89 7.09 -1.46
C PRO A 7 -15.74 7.48 -0.25
N ASP A 8 -15.16 8.16 0.73
CA ASP A 8 -15.89 8.61 1.93
C ASP A 8 -17.07 9.54 1.61
N SER A 9 -17.03 10.22 0.45
CA SER A 9 -18.11 11.07 -0.05
C SER A 9 -19.27 10.30 -0.70
N SER A 10 -19.18 8.97 -0.85
CA SER A 10 -20.24 8.16 -1.43
C SER A 10 -21.47 8.09 -0.50
N PRO A 11 -22.70 8.11 -1.06
CA PRO A 11 -23.92 7.87 -0.27
C PRO A 11 -23.96 6.49 0.37
N GLY A 12 -23.35 5.49 -0.29
CA GLY A 12 -23.24 4.11 0.19
C GLY A 12 -21.92 3.86 0.91
N ARG A 13 -21.96 3.05 1.97
CA ARG A 13 -20.77 2.60 2.72
C ARG A 13 -20.43 1.16 2.39
N ASP A 14 -19.14 0.91 2.22
CA ASP A 14 -18.63 -0.46 2.11
C ASP A 14 -18.40 -1.07 3.49
N VAL A 15 -18.75 -2.35 3.62
CA VAL A 15 -18.38 -3.18 4.76
C VAL A 15 -17.43 -4.25 4.26
N ALA A 16 -16.20 -4.26 4.79
CA ALA A 16 -15.18 -5.24 4.43
C ALA A 16 -14.91 -6.17 5.62
N LEU A 17 -14.74 -7.46 5.31
CA LEU A 17 -14.32 -8.48 6.27
C LEU A 17 -12.86 -8.86 5.99
N PHE A 18 -12.02 -8.84 7.02
CA PHE A 18 -10.61 -9.18 6.91
C PHE A 18 -10.28 -10.46 7.68
N ASP A 19 -9.62 -11.41 7.02
CA ASP A 19 -9.03 -12.57 7.68
C ASP A 19 -7.72 -12.18 8.38
N ARG A 20 -7.78 -12.01 9.69
CA ARG A 20 -6.59 -11.72 10.50
C ARG A 20 -5.74 -12.96 10.78
N TYR A 21 -6.35 -14.14 10.78
CA TYR A 21 -5.69 -15.38 11.18
C TYR A 21 -4.67 -15.84 10.14
N ALA A 22 -5.03 -15.78 8.85
CA ALA A 22 -4.12 -16.07 7.75
C ALA A 22 -2.83 -15.23 7.82
N ILE A 23 -2.95 -13.95 8.19
CA ILE A 23 -1.82 -13.02 8.28
C ILE A 23 -0.98 -13.27 9.54
N HIS A 24 -1.60 -13.25 10.73
CA HIS A 24 -0.85 -13.27 12.00
C HIS A 24 -0.24 -14.64 12.29
N THR A 25 -0.94 -15.72 11.97
CA THR A 25 -0.52 -17.07 12.32
C THR A 25 0.23 -17.74 11.19
N ARG A 26 -0.25 -17.59 9.95
CA ARG A 26 0.30 -18.33 8.81
C ARG A 26 1.20 -17.49 7.90
N ARG A 27 1.23 -16.17 8.08
CA ARG A 27 1.96 -15.21 7.23
C ARG A 27 1.64 -15.40 5.74
N ILE A 28 0.39 -15.73 5.45
CA ILE A 28 -0.10 -15.95 4.09
C ILE A 28 -0.62 -14.62 3.56
N TYR A 29 0.09 -14.05 2.59
CA TYR A 29 -0.34 -12.90 1.79
C TYR A 29 0.30 -12.96 0.42
N GLN A 30 -0.39 -12.44 -0.59
CA GLN A 30 0.06 -12.46 -1.97
C GLN A 30 -0.20 -11.14 -2.69
N ARG A 31 0.43 -10.98 -3.86
CA ARG A 31 0.11 -9.85 -4.75
C ARG A 31 -1.38 -9.89 -5.10
N GLY A 32 -2.01 -8.73 -5.10
CA GLY A 32 -3.43 -8.55 -5.36
C GLY A 32 -4.30 -8.49 -4.12
N ASP A 33 -3.84 -8.99 -2.97
CA ASP A 33 -4.63 -8.94 -1.73
C ASP A 33 -4.91 -7.51 -1.28
N ILE A 34 -6.10 -7.27 -0.73
CA ILE A 34 -6.47 -6.02 -0.06
C ILE A 34 -6.23 -6.21 1.42
N VAL A 35 -5.36 -5.37 1.98
CA VAL A 35 -4.92 -5.48 3.36
C VAL A 35 -5.21 -4.21 4.15
N ALA A 36 -5.51 -4.39 5.42
CA ALA A 36 -5.50 -3.32 6.42
C ALA A 36 -4.16 -3.37 7.15
N LEU A 37 -3.47 -2.22 7.22
CA LEU A 37 -2.17 -2.09 7.88
C LEU A 37 -2.10 -0.79 8.67
N THR A 38 -1.32 -0.78 9.74
CA THR A 38 -0.98 0.45 10.45
C THR A 38 -0.17 1.37 9.54
N SER A 39 -0.49 2.66 9.53
CA SER A 39 0.26 3.64 8.75
C SER A 39 1.69 3.76 9.28
N PRO A 40 2.71 3.70 8.40
CA PRO A 40 4.09 3.88 8.81
C PRO A 40 4.40 5.31 9.28
N GLU A 41 3.60 6.30 8.86
CA GLU A 41 3.78 7.71 9.20
C GLU A 41 3.01 8.11 10.47
N ASN A 42 1.96 7.35 10.83
CA ASN A 42 1.11 7.64 11.99
C ASN A 42 0.50 6.35 12.55
N PRO A 43 1.01 5.83 13.69
CA PRO A 43 0.53 4.58 14.29
C PRO A 43 -0.96 4.55 14.67
N GLU A 44 -1.59 5.71 14.87
CA GLU A 44 -3.02 5.82 15.21
C GLU A 44 -3.94 5.64 13.98
N ARG A 45 -3.37 5.52 12.78
CA ARG A 45 -4.14 5.39 11.53
C ARG A 45 -3.97 4.01 10.93
N VAL A 46 -5.10 3.44 10.49
CA VAL A 46 -5.13 2.22 9.67
C VAL A 46 -5.35 2.61 8.21
N LEU A 47 -4.54 2.04 7.32
CA LEU A 47 -4.64 2.20 5.88
C LEU A 47 -5.21 0.93 5.26
N VAL A 48 -6.06 1.07 4.24
CA VAL A 48 -6.48 -0.03 3.38
C VAL A 48 -5.88 0.15 1.99
N LYS A 49 -5.06 -0.82 1.57
CA LYS A 49 -4.31 -0.78 0.31
C LYS A 49 -4.31 -2.16 -0.36
N ARG A 50 -3.97 -2.21 -1.64
CA ARG A 50 -3.73 -3.45 -2.38
C ARG A 50 -2.24 -3.75 -2.45
N ILE A 51 -1.85 -4.98 -2.16
CA ILE A 51 -0.47 -5.44 -2.38
C ILE A 51 -0.21 -5.49 -3.88
N ILE A 52 0.72 -4.68 -4.37
CA ILE A 52 1.13 -4.72 -5.79
C ILE A 52 2.42 -5.53 -6.00
N ALA A 53 3.20 -5.71 -4.93
CA ALA A 53 4.52 -6.31 -4.95
C ALA A 53 4.88 -6.90 -3.58
N LEU A 54 5.76 -7.89 -3.59
CA LEU A 54 6.33 -8.58 -2.43
C LEU A 54 7.85 -8.37 -2.40
N GLY A 55 8.49 -8.89 -1.35
CA GLY A 55 9.95 -8.86 -1.25
C GLY A 55 10.62 -9.52 -2.46
N GLY A 56 11.61 -8.84 -3.03
CA GLY A 56 12.32 -9.27 -4.24
C GLY A 56 11.77 -8.67 -5.54
N ASP A 57 10.62 -8.01 -5.50
CA ASP A 57 10.01 -7.42 -6.69
C ASP A 57 10.60 -6.06 -7.04
N ARG A 58 10.69 -5.78 -8.35
CA ARG A 58 11.00 -4.44 -8.86
C ARG A 58 9.74 -3.80 -9.42
N VAL A 59 9.30 -2.71 -8.80
CA VAL A 59 8.10 -1.96 -9.21
C VAL A 59 8.50 -0.73 -10.02
N LYS A 60 7.75 -0.46 -11.10
CA LYS A 60 7.82 0.81 -11.84
C LYS A 60 6.47 1.52 -11.69
N THR A 61 6.51 2.82 -11.40
CA THR A 61 5.31 3.66 -11.34
C THR A 61 4.81 4.02 -12.74
N LEU A 62 3.52 4.33 -12.85
CA LEU A 62 2.94 4.81 -14.10
C LEU A 62 3.40 6.26 -14.38
N PRO A 63 3.76 6.61 -15.63
CA PRO A 63 4.01 8.00 -16.01
C PRO A 63 2.75 8.88 -15.93
N PRO A 64 2.86 10.19 -15.63
CA PRO A 64 4.08 10.86 -15.18
C PRO A 64 4.23 10.75 -13.65
N TYR A 65 5.12 9.89 -13.20
CA TYR A 65 5.62 9.93 -11.83
C TYR A 65 6.92 10.75 -11.82
N LYS A 66 7.09 11.65 -10.85
CA LYS A 66 8.31 12.48 -10.76
C LYS A 66 9.53 11.57 -10.74
N ALA A 67 10.51 11.83 -11.61
CA ALA A 67 11.78 11.13 -11.61
C ALA A 67 12.49 11.44 -10.27
N SER A 68 12.37 10.50 -9.33
CA SER A 68 13.17 10.29 -8.11
C SER A 68 13.70 11.52 -7.36
N TYR A 69 13.17 11.76 -6.16
CA TYR A 69 14.03 12.25 -5.07
C TYR A 69 15.00 11.12 -4.72
N HIS A 70 16.24 11.23 -5.19
CA HIS A 70 17.35 10.37 -4.77
C HIS A 70 18.17 11.17 -3.74
N PRO A 71 18.17 10.82 -2.45
CA PRO A 71 19.01 11.50 -1.45
C PRO A 71 20.52 11.26 -1.68
N SER A 72 20.88 10.26 -2.50
CA SER A 72 22.26 9.84 -2.73
C SER A 72 22.94 10.50 -3.93
N SER A 73 22.25 11.35 -4.71
CA SER A 73 22.85 12.04 -5.86
C SER A 73 23.54 13.38 -5.52
N GLN A 74 23.76 13.67 -4.24
CA GLN A 74 24.49 14.86 -3.77
C GLN A 74 25.89 14.58 -3.19
N LEU A 75 26.37 13.34 -3.18
CA LEU A 75 27.68 13.01 -2.60
C LEU A 75 28.83 12.82 -3.62
N ASP A 76 28.56 12.95 -4.92
CA ASP A 76 29.57 12.75 -5.98
C ASP A 76 29.94 14.06 -6.71
N LEU A 77 29.96 15.18 -5.98
CA LEU A 77 30.55 16.44 -6.44
C LEU A 77 31.48 16.96 -5.34
N ASN A 78 32.67 16.36 -5.26
CA ASN A 78 33.94 16.98 -4.85
C ASN A 78 35.08 16.02 -5.19
#